data_AF-A0A931RPJ5-F1
#
_entry.id   AF-A0A931RPJ5-F1
#
_cell.length_a   1.000
_cell.length_b   1.000
_cell.length_c   1.000
_cell.angle_alpha   90.00
_cell.angle_beta   90.00
_cell.angle_gamma   90.00
#
_symmetry.space_group_name_H-M   'P 1'
#
loop_
_entity.id
_entity.type
_entity.pdbx_description
1 polymer ?
#
loop_
_entity_poly.entity_id
_entity_poly.type
_entity_poly.pdbx_seq_one_letter_code
_entity_poly.pdbx_strand_id
1 'polypeptide(L)'
;MKNWIINWRINAILFFIFIIGAAIVSRLFFLEVLNHKYYQAQALGQKAGFKDILGKRGEIFFENSQGSKGAEGSGEMKSLAINKDSWTITAAVKEIEDKEYFAEALSKIINDSYENILSKL
;
A
#
# COMPACT_ATOMS: atom_id res chain seq x y z
N MET A 1 -24.66 47.68 -39.62
CA MET A 1 -25.23 46.32 -39.79
C MET A 1 -24.85 45.61 -41.09
N LYS A 2 -24.06 46.19 -42.02
CA LYS A 2 -23.77 45.55 -43.32
C LYS A 2 -22.58 44.56 -43.32
N ASN A 3 -21.66 44.70 -42.36
CA ASN A 3 -20.45 43.87 -42.26
C ASN A 3 -20.71 42.46 -41.70
N TRP A 4 -21.83 42.24 -41.02
CA TRP A 4 -22.18 40.95 -40.40
C TRP A 4 -22.56 39.89 -41.43
N ILE A 5 -23.18 40.31 -42.54
CA ILE A 5 -23.55 39.44 -43.66
C ILE A 5 -22.35 39.16 -44.58
N ILE A 6 -21.45 40.12 -44.78
CA ILE A 6 -20.30 39.99 -45.68
C ILE A 6 -19.29 38.95 -45.15
N ASN A 7 -19.12 38.86 -43.83
CA ASN A 7 -18.19 37.94 -43.16
C ASN A 7 -18.90 36.83 -42.36
N TRP A 8 -20.10 36.42 -42.78
CA TRP A 8 -20.93 35.42 -42.10
C TRP A 8 -20.18 34.11 -41.81
N ARG A 9 -19.29 33.69 -42.73
CA ARG A 9 -18.45 32.48 -42.56
C ARG A 9 -17.57 32.55 -41.32
N ILE A 10 -16.93 33.71 -41.08
CA ILE A 10 -16.05 33.91 -39.94
C ILE A 10 -16.87 33.94 -38.64
N ASN A 11 -17.99 34.65 -38.65
CA ASN A 11 -18.86 34.73 -37.47
C ASN A 11 -19.47 33.38 -37.10
N ALA A 12 -19.82 32.55 -38.09
CA ALA A 12 -20.29 31.18 -37.87
C ALA A 12 -19.22 30.30 -37.20
N ILE A 13 -17.98 30.33 -37.69
CA ILE A 13 -16.87 29.57 -37.10
C ILE A 13 -16.64 30.02 -35.64
N LEU A 14 -16.65 31.33 -35.41
CA LEU A 14 -16.41 31.92 -34.10
C LEU A 14 -17.53 31.55 -33.11
N PHE A 15 -18.78 31.51 -33.56
CA PHE A 15 -19.91 31.00 -32.78
C PHE A 15 -19.75 29.52 -32.42
N PHE A 16 -19.33 28.67 -33.35
CA PHE A 16 -19.07 27.25 -33.06
C PHE A 16 -17.95 27.06 -32.05
N ILE A 17 -16.88 27.86 -32.12
CA ILE A 17 -15.79 27.82 -31.14
C ILE A 17 -16.31 28.15 -29.74
N PHE A 18 -17.15 29.17 -29.61
CA PHE A 18 -17.76 29.50 -28.31
C PHE A 18 -18.68 28.41 -27.78
N ILE A 19 -19.47 27.76 -28.64
CA ILE A 19 -20.30 26.62 -28.24
C ILE A 19 -19.43 25.46 -27.72
N ILE A 20 -18.37 25.11 -28.44
CA ILE A 20 -17.47 24.02 -28.03
C ILE A 20 -16.78 24.38 -26.71
N GLY A 21 -16.30 25.62 -26.57
CA GLY A 21 -15.72 26.11 -25.32
C GLY A 21 -16.70 26.01 -24.15
N ALA A 22 -17.94 26.45 -24.34
CA ALA A 22 -18.98 26.36 -23.32
C ALA A 22 -19.33 24.89 -22.96
N ALA A 23 -19.32 24.00 -23.94
CA ALA A 23 -19.53 22.57 -23.71
C ALA A 23 -18.39 21.97 -22.85
N ILE A 24 -17.14 22.34 -23.12
CA ILE A 24 -15.98 21.88 -22.33
C ILE A 24 -16.07 22.42 -20.90
N VAL A 25 -16.35 23.71 -20.72
CA VAL A 25 -16.45 24.33 -19.39
C VAL A 25 -17.59 23.74 -18.58
N SER A 26 -18.75 23.50 -19.19
CA SER A 26 -19.88 22.86 -18.50
C SER A 26 -19.55 21.41 -18.08
N ARG A 27 -18.82 20.68 -18.93
CA ARG A 27 -18.32 19.33 -18.59
C ARG A 27 -17.34 19.37 -17.41
N LEU A 28 -16.42 20.32 -17.41
CA LEU A 28 -15.47 20.49 -16.30
C LEU A 28 -16.19 20.85 -15.00
N PHE A 29 -17.12 21.80 -15.03
CA PHE A 29 -17.94 22.15 -13.86
C PHE A 29 -18.70 20.94 -13.29
N PHE A 30 -19.26 20.09 -14.16
CA PHE A 30 -19.93 18.87 -13.73
C PHE A 30 -18.98 17.88 -13.03
N LEU A 31 -17.77 17.71 -13.55
CA LEU A 31 -16.77 16.83 -12.95
C LEU A 31 -16.22 17.39 -11.65
N GLU A 32 -15.84 18.66 -11.65
CA GLU A 32 -15.13 19.31 -10.54
C GLU A 32 -16.03 19.70 -9.38
N VAL A 33 -17.27 20.14 -9.64
CA VAL A 33 -18.17 20.65 -8.60
C VAL A 33 -19.21 19.62 -8.20
N LEU A 34 -19.94 19.06 -9.17
CA LEU A 34 -21.03 18.12 -8.87
C LEU A 34 -20.50 16.74 -8.44
N ASN A 35 -19.43 16.27 -9.08
CA ASN A 35 -18.82 14.97 -8.74
C ASN A 35 -17.58 15.09 -7.84
N HIS A 36 -17.31 16.25 -7.25
CA HIS A 36 -16.17 16.47 -6.38
C HIS A 36 -16.04 15.38 -5.32
N LYS A 37 -17.13 15.17 -4.58
CA LYS A 37 -17.19 14.22 -3.45
C LYS A 37 -16.98 12.78 -3.92
N TYR A 38 -17.47 12.44 -5.10
CA TYR A 38 -17.32 11.10 -5.68
C TYR A 38 -15.86 10.80 -5.99
N TYR A 39 -15.17 11.70 -6.70
CA TYR A 39 -13.76 11.53 -7.03
C TYR A 39 -12.85 11.67 -5.79
N GLN A 40 -13.23 12.51 -4.82
CA GLN A 40 -12.56 12.59 -3.53
C GLN A 40 -12.65 11.27 -2.76
N ALA A 41 -13.83 10.65 -2.70
CA ALA A 41 -14.02 9.36 -2.05
C ALA A 41 -13.24 8.25 -2.75
N GLN A 42 -13.19 8.25 -4.09
CA GLN A 42 -12.42 7.27 -4.86
C GLN A 42 -10.90 7.42 -4.62
N ALA A 43 -10.39 8.66 -4.61
CA ALA A 43 -8.99 8.93 -4.29
C ALA A 43 -8.65 8.54 -2.84
N LEU A 44 -9.59 8.77 -1.91
CA LEU A 44 -9.43 8.35 -0.52
C LEU A 44 -9.46 6.84 -0.39
N GLY A 45 -10.30 6.13 -1.15
CA GLY A 45 -10.30 4.66 -1.20
C GLY A 45 -9.00 4.07 -1.75
N GLN A 46 -8.29 4.77 -2.64
CA GLN A 46 -6.97 4.34 -3.11
C GLN A 46 -5.84 4.65 -2.13
N LYS A 47 -5.96 5.74 -1.35
CA LYS A 47 -4.96 6.16 -0.35
C LYS A 47 -5.17 5.53 1.02
N ALA A 48 -6.41 5.20 1.39
CA ALA A 48 -6.74 4.41 2.55
C ALA A 48 -6.29 2.99 2.24
N GLY A 49 -5.00 2.72 2.49
CA GLY A 49 -4.42 1.41 2.32
C GLY A 49 -5.30 0.40 3.05
N PHE A 50 -6.04 -0.38 2.29
CA PHE A 50 -6.65 -1.58 2.81
C PHE A 50 -5.48 -2.40 3.37
N LYS A 51 -5.46 -2.60 4.68
CA LYS A 51 -4.59 -3.62 5.26
C LYS A 51 -5.10 -4.93 4.69
N ASP A 52 -4.42 -5.43 3.66
CA ASP A 52 -4.61 -6.79 3.21
C ASP A 52 -4.40 -7.68 4.44
N ILE A 53 -5.49 -8.28 4.90
CA ILE A 53 -5.43 -9.30 5.93
C ILE A 53 -4.82 -10.52 5.22
N LEU A 54 -3.49 -10.55 5.15
CA LEU A 54 -2.75 -11.68 4.62
C LEU A 54 -3.15 -12.91 5.44
N GLY A 55 -3.89 -13.82 4.82
CA GLY A 55 -4.25 -15.08 5.45
C GLY A 55 -3.00 -15.86 5.85
N LYS A 56 -3.06 -16.57 6.99
CA LYS A 56 -1.96 -17.44 7.41
C LYS A 56 -1.73 -18.54 6.36
N ARG A 57 -0.47 -18.85 6.03
CA ARG A 57 -0.13 -19.94 5.11
C ARG A 57 -0.57 -21.28 5.72
N GLY A 58 -0.92 -22.27 4.89
CA GLY A 58 -1.10 -23.64 5.39
C GLY A 58 0.17 -24.19 6.06
N GLU A 59 -0.01 -25.00 7.09
CA GLU A 59 1.08 -25.67 7.82
C GLU A 59 1.30 -27.08 7.27
N ILE A 60 2.55 -27.56 7.28
CA ILE A 60 2.95 -28.86 6.74
C ILE A 60 3.55 -29.70 7.87
N PHE A 61 2.98 -30.89 8.08
CA PHE A 61 3.41 -31.87 9.07
C PHE A 61 3.80 -33.19 8.38
N PHE A 62 4.65 -33.97 9.04
CA PHE A 62 5.04 -35.31 8.61
C PHE A 62 4.79 -36.31 9.74
N GLU A 63 4.20 -37.46 9.42
CA GLU A 63 4.00 -38.57 10.34
C GLU A 63 5.01 -39.67 10.03
N ASN A 64 5.75 -40.14 11.05
CA ASN A 64 6.71 -41.22 10.85
C ASN A 64 6.01 -42.58 10.70
N SER A 65 6.03 -43.13 9.48
CA SER A 65 5.41 -44.42 9.15
C SER A 65 6.00 -45.63 9.88
N GLN A 66 7.24 -45.53 10.39
CA GLN A 66 7.83 -46.60 11.19
C GLN A 66 7.24 -46.70 12.60
N GLY A 67 6.80 -45.57 13.18
CA GLY A 67 6.12 -45.54 14.47
C GLY A 67 4.66 -45.98 14.37
N SER A 68 4.00 -45.69 13.23
CA SER A 68 2.58 -45.95 13.03
C SER A 68 2.23 -47.36 12.54
N LYS A 69 3.23 -48.20 12.21
CA LYS A 69 3.05 -49.57 11.68
C LYS A 69 2.01 -49.68 10.56
N GLY A 70 1.85 -48.63 9.75
CA GLY A 70 0.87 -48.59 8.67
C GLY A 70 -0.57 -48.28 9.07
N ALA A 71 -0.84 -47.90 10.33
CA ALA A 71 -2.14 -47.37 10.76
C ALA A 71 -2.12 -45.83 10.67
N GLU A 72 -3.02 -45.27 9.86
CA GLU A 72 -3.17 -43.81 9.70
C GLU A 72 -3.44 -43.13 11.06
N GLY A 73 -2.66 -42.09 11.39
CA GLY A 73 -2.90 -41.23 12.55
C GLY A 73 -2.36 -41.75 13.90
N SER A 74 -1.42 -42.70 13.89
CA SER A 74 -0.86 -43.31 15.12
C SER A 74 0.63 -43.05 15.35
N GLY A 75 1.32 -42.40 14.41
CA GLY A 75 2.73 -42.02 14.51
C GLY A 75 2.95 -40.62 15.10
N GLU A 76 4.18 -40.38 15.58
CA GLU A 76 4.58 -39.04 16.03
C GLU A 76 4.55 -38.05 14.85
N MET A 77 3.77 -36.97 15.02
CA MET A 77 3.71 -35.86 14.06
C MET A 77 4.83 -34.86 14.32
N LYS A 78 5.60 -34.55 13.27
CA LYS A 78 6.65 -33.53 13.30
C LYS A 78 6.33 -32.42 12.31
N SER A 79 6.41 -31.17 12.76
CA SER A 79 6.24 -29.99 11.91
C SER A 79 7.44 -29.84 10.96
N LEU A 80 7.16 -29.68 9.66
CA LEU A 80 8.16 -29.33 8.64
C LEU A 80 8.12 -27.85 8.28
N ALA A 81 6.92 -27.26 8.19
CA ALA A 81 6.74 -25.84 7.93
C ALA A 81 5.53 -25.30 8.70
N ILE A 82 5.76 -24.32 9.57
CA ILE A 82 4.72 -23.65 10.36
C ILE A 82 4.88 -22.14 10.25
N ASN A 83 3.79 -21.40 10.47
CA ASN A 83 3.86 -19.95 10.60
C ASN A 83 4.29 -19.61 12.02
N LYS A 84 5.19 -18.63 12.15
CA LYS A 84 5.61 -18.12 13.45
C LYS A 84 5.61 -16.61 13.41
N ASP A 85 4.96 -16.01 14.40
CA ASP A 85 4.98 -14.56 14.54
C ASP A 85 6.39 -14.14 14.95
N SER A 86 6.93 -13.16 14.25
CA SER A 86 8.25 -12.59 14.52
C SER A 86 8.16 -11.08 14.58
N TRP A 87 8.84 -10.50 15.56
CA TRP A 87 8.93 -9.05 15.72
C TRP A 87 10.25 -8.58 15.11
N THR A 88 10.17 -7.59 14.24
CA THR A 88 11.34 -6.92 13.65
C THR A 88 11.44 -5.53 14.22
N ILE A 89 12.60 -5.19 14.78
CA ILE A 89 12.90 -3.86 15.29
C ILE A 89 13.74 -3.14 14.24
N THR A 90 13.34 -1.94 13.86
CA THR A 90 14.02 -1.10 12.88
C THR A 90 14.25 0.27 13.48
N ALA A 91 15.43 0.83 13.25
CA ALA A 91 15.82 2.15 13.74
C ALA A 91 16.46 2.95 12.61
N ALA A 92 16.18 4.26 12.58
CA ALA A 92 16.81 5.18 11.66
C ALA A 92 18.20 5.56 12.17
N VAL A 93 19.20 4.74 11.81
CA VAL A 93 20.59 4.85 12.30
C VAL A 93 21.18 6.26 12.19
N LYS A 94 20.80 7.01 11.15
CA LYS A 94 21.29 8.38 10.91
C LYS A 94 20.81 9.40 11.95
N GLU A 95 19.71 9.13 12.64
CA GLU A 95 19.11 10.03 13.63
C GLU A 95 19.61 9.70 15.05
N ILE A 96 20.45 8.68 15.20
CA ILE A 96 21.00 8.25 16.49
C ILE A 96 22.29 9.04 16.74
N GLU A 97 22.23 9.95 17.71
CA GLU A 97 23.38 10.78 18.10
C GLU A 97 24.49 9.94 18.77
N ASP A 98 24.11 9.12 19.76
CA ASP A 98 25.04 8.26 20.50
C ASP A 98 24.71 6.77 20.27
N LYS A 99 25.55 6.13 19.45
CA LYS A 99 25.38 4.73 19.06
C LYS A 99 25.77 3.74 20.15
N GLU A 100 26.71 4.12 21.03
CA GLU A 100 27.24 3.25 22.08
C GLU A 100 26.21 3.15 23.21
N TYR A 101 25.68 4.30 23.65
CA TYR A 101 24.60 4.34 24.63
C TYR A 101 23.33 3.66 24.11
N PHE A 102 22.99 3.87 22.83
CA PHE A 102 21.84 3.23 22.20
C PHE A 102 21.99 1.70 22.18
N ALA A 103 23.17 1.18 21.80
CA ALA A 103 23.44 -0.25 21.82
C ALA A 103 23.38 -0.86 23.24
N GLU A 104 23.90 -0.14 24.24
CA GLU A 104 23.84 -0.60 25.64
C GLU A 104 22.39 -0.71 26.13
N ALA A 105 21.58 0.33 25.88
CA ALA A 105 20.16 0.35 26.25
C ALA A 105 19.36 -0.76 25.54
N LEU A 106 19.61 -0.97 24.24
CA LEU A 106 18.92 -1.99 23.46
C LEU A 106 19.28 -3.41 23.89
N SER A 107 20.55 -3.67 24.20
CA SER A 107 21.05 -4.99 24.59
C SER A 107 20.37 -5.52 25.86
N LYS A 108 20.12 -4.63 26.83
CA LYS A 108 19.41 -4.94 28.09
C LYS A 108 17.95 -5.35 27.86
N ILE A 109 17.34 -4.91 26.74
CA ILE A 109 15.93 -5.14 26.43
C ILE A 109 15.74 -6.36 25.52
N ILE A 110 16.62 -6.56 24.54
CA ILE A 110 16.43 -7.54 23.46
C ILE A 110 17.09 -8.90 23.75
N ASN A 111 17.85 -9.03 24.83
CA ASN A 111 18.60 -10.25 25.15
C ASN A 111 19.50 -10.70 23.96
N ASP A 112 19.99 -9.73 23.18
CA ASP A 112 20.96 -9.88 22.09
C ASP A 112 22.28 -9.19 22.52
N SER A 113 23.40 -9.60 21.93
CA SER A 113 24.71 -9.11 22.36
C SER A 113 24.95 -7.66 21.93
N TYR A 114 25.56 -6.89 22.83
CA TYR A 114 25.97 -5.50 22.58
C TYR A 114 26.79 -5.37 21.28
N GLU A 115 27.73 -6.28 21.07
CA GLU A 115 28.61 -6.30 19.88
C GLU A 115 27.82 -6.50 18.58
N ASN A 116 26.82 -7.37 18.59
CA ASN A 116 25.97 -7.63 17.43
C ASN A 116 25.11 -6.41 17.07
N ILE A 117 24.61 -5.70 18.09
CA ILE A 117 23.81 -4.47 17.90
C ILE A 117 24.68 -3.32 17.40
N LEU A 118 25.87 -3.13 17.97
CA LEU A 118 26.81 -2.08 17.54
C LEU A 118 27.26 -2.27 16.09
N SER A 119 27.43 -3.52 15.64
CA SER A 119 27.81 -3.81 14.25
C SER A 119 26.74 -3.42 13.21
N LYS A 120 25.50 -3.18 13.65
CA LYS A 120 24.34 -2.85 12.79
C LYS A 120 23.93 -1.37 12.87
N LEU A 121 24.56 -0.59 13.75
CA LEU A 121 24.41 0.86 13.94
C LEU A 121 25.54 1.62 13.23
#